data_AF-X1BYJ6-F1
#
_entry.id   AF-X1BYJ6-F1
#
_cell.length_a   1.000
_cell.length_b   1.000
_cell.length_c   1.000
_cell.angle_alpha   90.00
_cell.angle_beta   90.00
_cell.angle_gamma   90.00
#
_symmetry.space_group_name_H-M   'P 1'
#
loop_
_entity.id
_entity.type
_entity.pdbx_description
1 polymer ?
#
loop_
_entity_poly.entity_id
_entity_poly.type
_entity_poly.pdbx_seq_one_letter_code
_entity_poly.pdbx_strand_id
1 'polypeptide(L)'
;VDLIIILTISDNSNWVEAVFFNQKVNVRSIIRNEEIKYMKFFMSKTNICCENIIHYKNYIFFFVKPSLFQKANKYLAQLRYALIGKKILIIKQKRRIIDLIYTFFPNVNIRKLELLIKNNTGALELLIFIPHFKERGIAVGKAGNYIKIVNEIFEEFIYPVKISCLYLRD
;
A
#
# COMPACT_ATOMS: atom_id res chain seq x y z
N VAL A 1 -22.25 19.40 1.74
CA VAL A 1 -22.77 18.13 2.29
C VAL A 1 -22.68 17.13 1.16
N ASP A 2 -21.62 16.32 1.14
CA ASP A 2 -21.45 15.34 0.08
C ASP A 2 -22.43 14.20 0.32
N LEU A 3 -23.46 14.11 -0.54
CA LEU A 3 -24.38 12.98 -0.57
C LEU A 3 -23.59 11.73 -0.95
N ILE A 4 -23.34 10.85 0.02
CA ILE A 4 -22.96 9.47 -0.25
C ILE A 4 -24.26 8.71 -0.53
N ILE A 5 -24.68 8.70 -1.80
CA ILE A 5 -25.71 7.77 -2.26
C ILE A 5 -25.02 6.42 -2.39
N ILE A 6 -25.30 5.50 -1.47
CA ILE A 6 -25.01 4.07 -1.64
C ILE A 6 -25.90 3.61 -2.78
N LEU A 7 -25.37 3.60 -4.00
CA LEU A 7 -26.02 2.93 -5.12
C LEU A 7 -26.00 1.44 -4.82
N THR A 8 -27.07 0.93 -4.22
CA THR A 8 -27.42 -0.49 -4.28
C THR A 8 -27.73 -0.83 -5.73
N ILE A 9 -26.67 -1.07 -6.51
CA ILE A 9 -26.75 -1.78 -7.79
C ILE A 9 -26.15 -3.16 -7.51
N SER A 10 -26.97 -4.04 -6.96
CA SER A 10 -26.55 -5.32 -6.37
C SER A 10 -25.93 -6.31 -7.37
N ASP A 11 -26.07 -6.09 -8.68
CA ASP A 11 -25.52 -7.02 -9.69
C ASP A 11 -24.29 -6.49 -10.43
N ASN A 12 -24.12 -5.17 -10.62
CA ASN A 12 -22.95 -4.60 -11.31
C ASN A 12 -21.77 -4.28 -10.38
N SER A 13 -22.00 -4.09 -9.08
CA SER A 13 -20.93 -3.78 -8.12
C SER A 13 -19.89 -4.91 -8.05
N ASN A 14 -20.35 -6.16 -8.07
CA ASN A 14 -19.48 -7.34 -8.01
C ASN A 14 -18.54 -7.45 -9.23
N TRP A 15 -19.01 -7.13 -10.44
CA TRP A 15 -18.17 -7.25 -11.62
C TRP A 15 -17.12 -6.13 -11.67
N VAL A 16 -17.49 -4.89 -11.37
CA VAL A 16 -16.54 -3.77 -11.34
C VAL A 16 -15.49 -3.97 -10.25
N GLU A 17 -15.89 -4.41 -9.07
CA GLU A 17 -14.96 -4.80 -8.00
C GLU A 17 -14.03 -5.93 -8.45
N ALA A 18 -14.56 -6.99 -9.08
CA ALA A 18 -13.76 -8.09 -9.56
C ALA A 18 -12.74 -7.66 -10.62
N VAL A 19 -13.14 -6.80 -11.57
CA VAL A 19 -12.25 -6.22 -12.59
C VAL A 19 -11.18 -5.37 -11.92
N PHE A 20 -11.57 -4.45 -11.03
CA PHE A 20 -10.65 -3.60 -10.31
C PHE A 20 -9.63 -4.44 -9.53
N PHE A 21 -10.08 -5.36 -8.67
CA PHE A 21 -9.19 -6.14 -7.79
C PHE A 21 -8.27 -7.10 -8.54
N ASN A 22 -8.70 -7.67 -9.67
CA ASN A 22 -7.90 -8.60 -10.45
C ASN A 22 -7.02 -7.92 -11.51
N GLN A 23 -7.16 -6.61 -11.72
CA GLN A 23 -6.34 -5.90 -12.69
C GLN A 23 -4.86 -6.00 -12.33
N LYS A 24 -4.02 -6.14 -13.36
CA LYS A 24 -2.57 -6.11 -13.20
C LYS A 24 -2.11 -4.66 -13.17
N VAL A 25 -1.42 -4.28 -12.11
CA VAL A 25 -0.79 -2.97 -11.96
C VAL A 25 0.73 -3.11 -11.94
N ASN A 26 1.40 -2.12 -12.52
CA ASN A 26 2.84 -1.97 -12.42
C ASN A 26 3.13 -0.79 -11.49
N VAL A 27 4.01 -1.01 -10.53
CA VAL A 27 4.51 0.07 -9.69
C VAL A 27 5.50 0.87 -10.52
N ARG A 28 5.16 2.10 -10.90
CA ARG A 28 6.06 3.00 -11.62
C ARG A 28 7.23 3.36 -10.73
N SER A 29 8.45 3.21 -11.25
CA SER A 29 9.66 3.63 -10.56
C SER A 29 10.11 5.00 -11.08
N ILE A 30 10.57 5.86 -10.18
CA ILE A 30 11.33 7.06 -10.54
C ILE A 30 12.72 6.86 -9.95
N ILE A 31 13.63 6.34 -10.75
CA ILE A 31 14.99 6.02 -10.30
C ILE A 31 15.86 7.28 -10.45
N ARG A 32 16.10 7.98 -9.34
CA ARG A 32 17.09 9.07 -9.26
C ARG A 32 18.34 8.55 -8.57
N ASN A 33 19.35 9.42 -8.48
CA ASN A 33 20.63 9.06 -7.85
C ASN A 33 20.47 8.59 -6.40
N GLU A 34 19.48 9.12 -5.68
CA GLU A 34 19.21 8.73 -4.29
C GLU A 34 18.63 7.32 -4.21
N GLU A 35 17.66 6.99 -5.07
CA GLU A 35 17.08 5.64 -5.16
C GLU A 35 18.16 4.61 -5.51
N ILE A 36 19.05 4.92 -6.46
CA ILE A 36 20.19 4.03 -6.80
C ILE A 36 21.08 3.78 -5.58
N LYS A 37 21.37 4.81 -4.79
CA LYS A 37 22.14 4.66 -3.54
C LYS A 37 21.42 3.75 -2.55
N TYR A 38 20.12 3.95 -2.35
CA TYR A 38 19.33 3.10 -1.46
C TYR A 38 19.24 1.65 -1.94
N MET A 39 19.08 1.41 -3.24
CA MET A 39 19.07 0.06 -3.81
C MET A 39 20.42 -0.64 -3.60
N LYS A 40 21.54 0.05 -3.87
CA LYS A 40 22.89 -0.49 -3.60
C LYS A 40 23.11 -0.77 -2.12
N PHE A 41 22.69 0.16 -1.25
CA PHE A 41 22.74 -0.02 0.19
C PHE A 41 21.94 -1.25 0.63
N PHE A 42 20.68 -1.37 0.18
CA PHE A 42 19.81 -2.50 0.48
C PHE A 42 20.44 -3.83 0.03
N MET A 43 20.97 -3.89 -1.19
CA MET A 43 21.69 -5.06 -1.70
C MET A 43 22.91 -5.40 -0.84
N SER A 44 23.72 -4.41 -0.45
CA SER A 44 24.91 -4.63 0.37
C SER A 44 24.59 -5.21 1.77
N LYS A 45 23.44 -4.86 2.34
CA LYS A 45 23.02 -5.32 3.68
C LYS A 45 22.28 -6.65 3.65
N THR A 46 21.49 -6.90 2.61
CA THR A 46 20.57 -8.05 2.56
C THR A 46 21.02 -9.16 1.63
N ASN A 47 21.98 -8.86 0.74
CA ASN A 47 22.33 -9.68 -0.42
C ASN A 47 21.10 -10.03 -1.29
N ILE A 48 20.14 -9.10 -1.38
CA ILE A 48 18.91 -9.21 -2.16
C ILE A 48 18.77 -7.95 -3.02
N CYS A 49 18.57 -8.14 -4.32
CA CYS A 49 18.22 -7.04 -5.21
C CYS A 49 16.72 -6.76 -5.08
N CYS A 50 16.35 -5.53 -4.76
CA CYS A 50 14.97 -5.10 -4.82
C CYS A 50 14.52 -4.93 -6.28
N GLU A 51 13.31 -5.38 -6.60
CA GLU A 51 12.73 -5.26 -7.93
C GLU A 51 12.31 -3.82 -8.24
N ASN A 52 11.96 -3.07 -7.20
CA ASN A 52 11.61 -1.66 -7.31
C ASN A 52 11.87 -0.93 -5.98
N ILE A 53 11.90 0.39 -6.03
CA ILE A 53 11.99 1.27 -4.88
C ILE A 53 11.09 2.48 -5.09
N ILE A 54 10.35 2.85 -4.05
CA ILE A 54 9.70 4.15 -3.95
C ILE A 54 10.29 4.86 -2.75
N HIS A 55 10.98 5.97 -3.00
CA HIS A 55 11.38 6.91 -1.97
C HIS A 55 10.44 8.12 -2.06
N TYR A 56 9.68 8.35 -1.00
CA TYR A 56 8.67 9.40 -0.96
C TYR A 56 8.66 10.06 0.42
N LYS A 57 8.95 11.37 0.44
CA LYS A 57 9.15 12.14 1.68
C LYS A 57 10.17 11.46 2.60
N ASN A 58 9.77 11.05 3.80
CA ASN A 58 10.64 10.31 4.73
C ASN A 58 10.44 8.79 4.68
N TYR A 59 9.66 8.26 3.74
CA TYR A 59 9.42 6.83 3.59
C TYR A 59 10.24 6.23 2.45
N ILE A 60 10.73 5.01 2.66
CA ILE A 60 11.39 4.20 1.64
C ILE A 60 10.72 2.83 1.60
N PHE A 61 10.16 2.49 0.45
CA PHE A 61 9.49 1.23 0.17
C PHE A 61 10.38 0.42 -0.77
N PHE A 62 11.01 -0.63 -0.25
CA PHE A 62 11.77 -1.59 -1.05
C PHE A 62 10.85 -2.72 -1.50
N PHE A 63 10.60 -2.82 -2.79
CA PHE A 63 9.81 -3.91 -3.36
C PHE A 63 10.70 -5.09 -3.67
N VAL A 64 10.35 -6.26 -3.15
CA VAL A 64 11.14 -7.49 -3.30
C VAL A 64 10.28 -8.63 -3.80
N LYS A 65 10.91 -9.59 -4.48
CA LYS A 65 10.25 -10.84 -4.89
C LYS A 65 9.55 -11.49 -3.69
N PRO A 66 8.31 -12.00 -3.84
CA PRO A 66 7.60 -12.66 -2.76
C PRO A 66 8.39 -13.79 -2.08
N SER A 67 9.17 -14.55 -2.86
CA SER A 67 10.03 -15.63 -2.36
C SER A 67 11.18 -15.15 -1.48
N LEU A 68 11.62 -13.91 -1.65
CA LEU A 68 12.74 -13.32 -0.89
C LEU A 68 12.27 -12.44 0.27
N PHE A 69 10.98 -12.13 0.35
CA PHE A 69 10.42 -11.21 1.33
C PHE A 69 10.77 -11.57 2.77
N GLN A 70 10.54 -12.83 3.17
CA GLN A 70 10.82 -13.23 4.56
C GLN A 70 12.31 -13.08 4.90
N LYS A 71 13.20 -13.41 3.95
CA LYS A 71 14.65 -13.23 4.10
C LYS A 71 15.01 -11.75 4.22
N ALA A 72 14.47 -10.90 3.35
CA ALA A 72 14.68 -9.45 3.39
C ALA A 72 14.17 -8.82 4.70
N ASN A 73 12.99 -9.24 5.16
CA ASN A 73 12.33 -8.68 6.34
C ASN A 73 13.12 -8.90 7.64
N LYS A 74 13.96 -9.96 7.71
CA LYS A 74 14.88 -10.18 8.84
C LYS A 74 15.88 -9.03 9.04
N TYR A 75 16.19 -8.27 7.99
CA TYR A 75 17.12 -7.14 8.04
C TYR A 75 16.44 -5.79 8.31
N LEU A 76 15.10 -5.74 8.42
CA LEU A 76 14.35 -4.49 8.53
C LEU A 76 14.81 -3.61 9.70
N ALA A 77 15.10 -4.21 10.86
CA ALA A 77 15.60 -3.49 12.03
C ALA A 77 16.97 -2.85 11.76
N GLN A 78 17.89 -3.59 11.13
CA GLN A 78 19.23 -3.09 10.78
C GLN A 78 19.15 -1.96 9.75
N LEU A 79 18.28 -2.10 8.74
CA LEU A 79 18.05 -1.05 7.74
C LEU A 79 17.53 0.23 8.38
N ARG A 80 16.56 0.12 9.30
CA ARG A 80 15.99 1.27 10.03
C ARG A 80 17.01 1.94 10.94
N TYR A 81 17.88 1.16 11.57
CA TYR A 81 18.97 1.70 12.38
C TYR A 81 19.98 2.48 11.53
N ALA A 82 20.31 1.98 10.33
CA ALA A 82 21.29 2.62 9.46
C ALA A 82 20.76 3.87 8.74
N LEU A 83 19.46 3.95 8.46
CA LEU A 83 18.83 5.09 7.80
C LEU A 83 17.95 5.87 8.79
N ILE A 84 18.60 6.42 9.82
CA ILE A 84 17.94 7.19 10.88
C ILE A 84 17.10 8.32 10.27
N GLY A 85 15.90 8.51 10.79
CA GLY A 85 14.95 9.52 10.33
C GLY A 85 14.11 9.09 9.11
N LYS A 86 14.43 7.95 8.47
CA LYS A 86 13.61 7.37 7.40
C LYS A 86 12.73 6.23 7.94
N LYS A 87 11.51 6.15 7.41
CA LYS A 87 10.56 5.06 7.66
C LYS A 87 10.69 4.03 6.55
N ILE A 88 11.25 2.88 6.89
CA ILE A 88 11.49 1.82 5.91
C ILE A 88 10.40 0.78 5.98
N LEU A 89 9.91 0.40 4.80
CA LEU A 89 9.07 -0.76 4.58
C LEU A 89 9.69 -1.64 3.49
N ILE A 90 9.60 -2.95 3.69
CA ILE A 90 9.89 -3.94 2.66
C ILE A 90 8.53 -4.47 2.22
N ILE A 91 8.25 -4.39 0.92
CA ILE A 91 6.95 -4.71 0.34
C ILE A 91 7.13 -5.93 -0.56
N LYS A 92 6.24 -6.93 -0.43
CA LYS A 92 6.18 -8.01 -1.42
C LYS A 92 5.70 -7.41 -2.74
N GLN A 93 6.49 -7.51 -3.79
CA GLN A 93 6.06 -7.13 -5.12
C GLN A 93 4.94 -8.06 -5.55
N LYS A 94 3.81 -7.47 -5.94
CA LYS A 94 2.62 -8.17 -6.42
C LYS A 94 2.11 -7.48 -7.67
N ARG A 95 1.55 -8.26 -8.59
CA ARG A 95 1.06 -7.76 -9.88
C ARG A 95 -0.41 -7.41 -9.83
N ARG A 96 -1.24 -8.11 -9.06
CA ARG A 96 -2.66 -7.77 -8.90
C ARG A 96 -2.81 -6.66 -7.89
N ILE A 97 -3.70 -5.70 -8.15
CA ILE A 97 -3.88 -4.54 -7.25
C ILE A 97 -4.30 -4.98 -5.85
N ILE A 98 -5.21 -5.97 -5.73
CA ILE A 98 -5.66 -6.47 -4.44
C ILE A 98 -4.49 -7.01 -3.62
N ASP A 99 -3.69 -7.89 -4.22
CA ASP A 99 -2.52 -8.48 -3.56
C ASP A 99 -1.51 -7.39 -3.16
N LEU A 100 -1.36 -6.34 -3.97
CA LEU A 100 -0.47 -5.21 -3.69
C LEU A 100 -1.01 -4.36 -2.53
N ILE A 101 -2.31 -4.10 -2.46
CA ILE A 101 -2.94 -3.38 -1.34
C ILE A 101 -2.62 -4.09 -0.01
N TYR A 102 -2.82 -5.42 0.06
CA TYR A 102 -2.50 -6.20 1.26
C TYR A 102 -1.03 -6.06 1.69
N THR A 103 -0.09 -5.85 0.76
CA THR A 103 1.33 -5.75 1.11
C THR A 103 1.74 -4.41 1.69
N PHE A 104 0.92 -3.36 1.52
CA PHE A 104 1.05 -2.10 2.25
C PHE A 104 0.54 -2.19 3.70
N PHE A 105 -0.19 -3.24 4.08
CA PHE A 105 -0.73 -3.42 5.43
C PHE A 105 -0.31 -4.77 6.07
N PRO A 106 1.01 -5.05 6.19
CA PRO A 106 1.50 -6.39 6.54
C PRO A 106 1.16 -6.87 7.96
N ASN A 107 0.81 -5.96 8.87
CA ASN A 107 0.51 -6.25 10.29
C ASN A 107 -0.94 -5.91 10.66
N VAL A 108 -1.83 -5.96 9.69
CA VAL A 108 -3.24 -5.58 9.84
C VAL A 108 -4.08 -6.72 9.30
N ASN A 109 -5.01 -7.22 10.11
CA ASN A 109 -6.00 -8.17 9.66
C ASN A 109 -7.09 -7.42 8.89
N ILE A 110 -7.09 -7.54 7.57
CA ILE A 110 -8.13 -6.94 6.73
C ILE A 110 -9.25 -7.96 6.59
N ARG A 111 -10.44 -7.63 7.12
CA ARG A 111 -11.62 -8.49 7.06
C ARG A 111 -12.33 -8.40 5.72
N LYS A 112 -12.46 -7.18 5.19
CA LYS A 112 -13.20 -6.91 3.95
C LYS A 112 -12.58 -5.72 3.22
N LEU A 113 -12.68 -5.77 1.89
CA LEU A 113 -12.43 -4.66 0.99
C LEU A 113 -13.73 -4.35 0.23
N GLU A 114 -14.04 -3.07 0.06
CA GLU A 114 -15.17 -2.62 -0.78
C GLU A 114 -14.71 -1.46 -1.65
N LEU A 115 -15.14 -1.44 -2.91
CA LEU A 115 -14.85 -0.34 -3.84
C LEU A 115 -16.08 0.54 -4.00
N LEU A 116 -15.92 1.83 -3.69
CA LEU A 116 -16.91 2.85 -3.97
C LEU A 116 -16.48 3.67 -5.18
N ILE A 117 -17.46 3.99 -6.03
CA ILE A 117 -17.30 4.93 -7.14
C ILE A 117 -18.08 6.20 -6.77
N LYS A 118 -17.39 7.34 -6.71
CA LYS A 118 -18.06 8.61 -6.42
C LYS A 118 -18.82 9.08 -7.65
N ASN A 119 -20.14 9.09 -7.58
CA ASN A 119 -21.03 9.43 -8.69
C ASN A 119 -20.67 10.76 -9.39
N ASN A 120 -20.22 11.76 -8.63
CA ASN A 120 -19.99 13.10 -9.17
C ASN A 120 -18.65 13.24 -9.92
N THR A 121 -17.67 12.39 -9.64
CA THR A 121 -16.30 12.52 -10.16
C THR A 121 -15.78 11.28 -10.86
N GLY A 122 -16.48 10.14 -10.73
CA GLY A 122 -15.96 8.83 -11.11
C GLY A 122 -14.78 8.37 -10.24
N ALA A 123 -14.41 9.12 -9.19
CA ALA A 123 -13.25 8.81 -8.38
C ALA A 123 -13.48 7.53 -7.57
N LEU A 124 -12.45 6.69 -7.53
CA LEU A 124 -12.47 5.42 -6.82
C LEU A 124 -12.03 5.61 -5.37
N GLU A 125 -12.81 5.07 -4.43
CA GLU A 125 -12.47 4.99 -3.02
C GLU A 125 -12.55 3.54 -2.55
N LEU A 126 -11.42 2.99 -2.13
CA LEU A 126 -11.30 1.66 -1.55
C LEU A 126 -11.46 1.75 -0.03
N LEU A 127 -12.48 1.09 0.49
CA LEU A 127 -12.69 0.92 1.91
C LEU A 127 -12.03 -0.37 2.40
N ILE A 128 -11.16 -0.24 3.40
CA ILE A 128 -10.51 -1.36 4.08
C ILE A 128 -11.12 -1.52 5.47
N PHE A 129 -11.81 -2.62 5.71
CA PHE A 129 -12.43 -2.91 7.00
C PHE A 129 -11.52 -3.75 7.88
N ILE A 130 -11.22 -3.20 9.05
CA ILE A 130 -10.30 -3.78 10.02
C ILE A 130 -11.09 -4.07 11.31
N PRO A 131 -11.06 -5.31 11.83
CA PRO A 131 -11.92 -5.75 12.93
C PRO A 131 -11.45 -5.26 14.30
N HIS A 132 -10.22 -4.75 14.43
CA HIS A 132 -9.67 -4.31 15.72
C HIS A 132 -9.21 -2.84 15.64
N PHE A 133 -9.66 -2.03 16.61
CA PHE A 133 -9.31 -0.61 16.67
C PHE A 133 -7.79 -0.37 16.75
N LYS A 134 -7.07 -1.21 17.50
CA LYS A 134 -5.61 -1.15 17.61
C LYS A 134 -4.92 -1.36 16.26
N GLU A 135 -5.37 -2.34 15.48
CA GLU A 135 -4.82 -2.61 14.14
C GLU A 135 -5.20 -1.52 13.14
N ARG A 136 -6.40 -0.94 13.25
CA ARG A 136 -6.75 0.26 12.48
C ARG A 136 -5.78 1.40 12.78
N GLY A 137 -5.41 1.60 14.05
CA GLY A 137 -4.40 2.59 14.43
C GLY A 137 -3.06 2.37 13.72
N ILE A 138 -2.65 1.11 13.53
CA ILE A 138 -1.45 0.73 12.77
C ILE A 138 -1.63 1.07 11.28
N ALA A 139 -2.77 0.69 10.68
CA ALA A 139 -3.07 0.92 9.26
C ALA A 139 -3.18 2.40 8.90
N VAL A 140 -3.72 3.22 9.80
CA VAL A 140 -3.85 4.67 9.63
C VAL A 140 -2.52 5.37 9.94
N GLY A 141 -1.78 4.87 10.92
CA GLY A 141 -0.56 5.46 11.44
C GLY A 141 -0.80 6.68 12.33
N LYS A 142 0.27 7.16 12.98
CA LYS A 142 0.21 8.33 13.88
C LYS A 142 -0.37 9.55 13.14
N ALA A 143 -1.47 10.09 13.68
CA ALA A 143 -2.22 11.21 13.12
C ALA A 143 -2.63 11.04 11.64
N GLY A 144 -2.84 9.80 11.17
CA GLY A 144 -3.21 9.54 9.78
C GLY A 144 -2.07 9.64 8.76
N ASN A 145 -0.83 9.83 9.23
CA ASN A 145 0.28 10.07 8.31
C ASN A 145 0.59 8.87 7.41
N TYR A 146 0.42 7.63 7.90
CA TYR A 146 0.75 6.46 7.07
C TYR A 146 -0.24 6.30 5.92
N ILE A 147 -1.55 6.34 6.20
CA ILE A 147 -2.57 6.21 5.15
C ILE A 147 -2.50 7.36 4.14
N LYS A 148 -2.14 8.58 4.58
CA LYS A 148 -1.90 9.71 3.67
C LYS A 148 -0.78 9.40 2.68
N ILE A 149 0.34 8.88 3.17
CA ILE A 149 1.49 8.51 2.34
C ILE A 149 1.14 7.37 1.39
N VAL A 150 0.38 6.38 1.84
CA VAL A 150 -0.09 5.28 0.98
C VAL A 150 -0.97 5.84 -0.15
N ASN A 151 -1.91 6.75 0.15
CA ASN A 151 -2.76 7.36 -0.87
C ASN A 151 -1.96 8.16 -1.90
N GLU A 152 -1.03 9.01 -1.46
CA GLU A 152 -0.15 9.76 -2.34
C GLU A 152 0.70 8.81 -3.22
N ILE A 153 1.15 7.68 -2.67
CA ILE A 153 1.89 6.67 -3.43
C ILE A 153 1.02 5.98 -4.49
N PHE A 154 -0.22 5.63 -4.13
CA PHE A 154 -1.14 5.01 -5.08
C PHE A 154 -1.45 5.96 -6.24
N GLU A 155 -1.75 7.21 -5.92
CA GLU A 155 -2.02 8.26 -6.90
C GLU A 155 -0.84 8.50 -7.85
N GLU A 156 0.38 8.64 -7.33
CA GLU A 156 1.54 9.00 -8.15
C GLU A 156 2.21 7.81 -8.87
N PHE A 157 2.22 6.63 -8.26
CA PHE A 157 3.09 5.52 -8.70
C PHE A 157 2.38 4.22 -9.06
N ILE A 158 1.09 4.05 -8.73
CA ILE A 158 0.43 2.73 -8.87
C ILE A 158 -0.85 2.83 -9.68
N TYR A 159 -1.90 3.38 -9.07
CA TYR A 159 -3.22 3.49 -9.64
C TYR A 159 -4.03 4.50 -8.81
N PRO A 160 -4.72 5.47 -9.43
CA PRO A 160 -5.44 6.52 -8.72
C PRO A 160 -6.67 5.96 -8.01
N VAL A 161 -6.51 5.60 -6.74
CA VAL A 161 -7.57 5.17 -5.84
C VAL A 161 -7.30 5.73 -4.45
N LYS A 162 -8.33 6.31 -3.83
CA LYS A 162 -8.24 6.75 -2.44
C LYS A 162 -8.48 5.55 -1.53
N ILE A 163 -7.58 5.27 -0.60
CA ILE A 163 -7.71 4.20 0.38
C ILE A 163 -8.13 4.79 1.73
N SER A 164 -9.18 4.21 2.32
CA SER A 164 -9.75 4.60 3.60
C SER A 164 -9.84 3.39 4.53
N CYS A 165 -9.25 3.48 5.74
CA CYS A 165 -9.28 2.40 6.72
C CYS A 165 -10.39 2.62 7.76
N LEU A 166 -11.37 1.71 7.77
CA LEU A 166 -12.55 1.75 8.63
C LEU A 166 -12.45 0.68 9.72
N TYR A 167 -12.98 1.01 10.89
CA TYR A 167 -13.15 0.05 11.97
C TYR A 167 -14.54 -0.56 11.83
N LEU A 168 -14.61 -1.89 11.76
CA LEU A 168 -15.89 -2.58 11.84
C LEU A 168 -16.19 -2.79 13.33
N ARG A 169 -17.22 -2.11 13.86
CA ARG A 169 -17.83 -2.55 15.12
C ARG A 169 -18.67 -3.77 14.77
N ASP A 170 -18.37 -4.90 15.39
CA ASP A 170 -19.32 -6.01 15.45
C ASP A 170 -20.61 -5.57 16.15
#